data_AF-A0A9X1SC47-F1
#
_entry.id   AF-A0A9X1SC47-F1
#
_cell.length_a   1.000
_cell.length_b   1.000
_cell.length_c   1.000
_cell.angle_alpha   90.00
_cell.angle_beta   90.00
_cell.angle_gamma   90.00
#
_symmetry.space_group_name_H-M   'P 1'
#
loop_
_entity.id
_entity.type
_entity.pdbx_description
1 polymer ?
#
loop_
_entity_poly.entity_id
_entity_poly.type
_entity_poly.pdbx_seq_one_letter_code
_entity_poly.pdbx_strand_id
1 'polypeptide(L)'
;MASSRNLWLPAFTVLSWTGLFLHNVADLPGQSILSAESGLPLLLAAALIALWFTPLRAAAAWGMLVWAVLNTAGAVFTVLPLPVLPFDPAQTLRHYSFHFLYLLTQLPLLIASARWIKRAKARRGHR
;
A
#
# COMPACT_ATOMS: atom_id res chain seq x y z
N MET A 1 6.88 5.17 -30.29
CA MET A 1 6.35 3.96 -29.61
C MET A 1 5.73 4.33 -28.27
N ALA A 2 4.40 4.33 -28.18
CA ALA A 2 3.72 4.45 -26.89
C ALA A 2 4.08 3.21 -26.05
N SER A 3 4.86 3.39 -24.99
CA SER A 3 5.08 2.34 -23.98
C SER A 3 3.69 1.89 -23.51
N SER A 4 3.30 0.65 -23.82
CA SER A 4 2.09 0.02 -23.28
C SER A 4 2.05 0.29 -21.78
N ARG A 5 1.02 1.00 -21.32
CA ARG A 5 0.86 1.32 -19.90
C ARG A 5 0.64 0.00 -19.18
N ASN A 6 1.61 -0.46 -18.39
CA ASN A 6 1.40 -1.65 -17.59
C ASN A 6 0.28 -1.35 -16.57
N LEU A 7 -0.59 -2.33 -16.35
CA LEU A 7 -1.69 -2.21 -15.39
C LEU A 7 -1.32 -2.81 -14.03
N TRP A 8 -0.09 -3.31 -13.89
CA TRP A 8 0.40 -3.94 -12.66
C TRP A 8 0.43 -2.98 -11.47
N LEU A 9 0.91 -1.75 -11.65
CA LEU A 9 0.94 -0.79 -10.54
C LEU A 9 -0.48 -0.46 -10.05
N PRO A 10 -1.44 -0.07 -10.92
CA PRO A 10 -2.82 0.08 -10.50
C PRO A 10 -3.42 -1.14 -9.82
N ALA A 11 -3.23 -2.34 -10.38
CA ALA A 11 -3.76 -3.58 -9.81
C ALA A 11 -3.18 -3.87 -8.41
N PHE A 12 -1.87 -3.69 -8.23
CA PHE A 12 -1.24 -3.87 -6.92
C PHE A 12 -1.59 -2.77 -5.93
N THR A 13 -1.94 -1.56 -6.39
CA THR A 13 -2.49 -0.51 -5.52
C THR A 13 -3.86 -0.91 -4.97
N VAL A 14 -4.73 -1.49 -5.80
CA VAL A 14 -6.01 -2.05 -5.33
C VAL A 14 -5.77 -3.16 -4.31
N LEU A 15 -4.88 -4.11 -4.61
CA LEU A 15 -4.53 -5.21 -3.69
C LEU A 15 -3.98 -4.71 -2.36
N SER A 16 -3.07 -3.73 -2.39
CA SER A 16 -2.47 -3.08 -1.22
C SER A 16 -3.55 -2.44 -0.33
N TRP A 17 -4.49 -1.70 -0.93
CA TRP A 17 -5.62 -1.11 -0.19
C TRP A 17 -6.55 -2.19 0.36
N THR A 18 -6.85 -3.26 -0.39
CA THR A 18 -7.69 -4.36 0.09
C THR A 18 -7.11 -5.01 1.34
N GLY A 19 -5.79 -5.22 1.39
CA GLY A 19 -5.15 -5.75 2.59
C GLY A 19 -5.27 -4.83 3.80
N LEU A 20 -5.10 -3.52 3.61
CA LEU A 20 -5.33 -2.52 4.66
C LEU A 20 -6.78 -2.54 5.15
N PHE A 21 -7.74 -2.59 4.22
CA PHE A 21 -9.17 -2.63 4.56
C PHE A 21 -9.52 -3.87 5.38
N LEU A 22 -9.04 -5.05 4.98
CA LEU A 22 -9.26 -6.30 5.73
C LEU A 22 -8.62 -6.25 7.12
N HIS A 23 -7.43 -5.68 7.25
CA HIS A 23 -6.79 -5.42 8.54
C HIS A 23 -7.66 -4.50 9.42
N ASN A 24 -8.15 -3.38 8.88
CA ASN A 24 -8.97 -2.45 9.65
C ASN A 24 -10.29 -3.08 10.09
N VAL A 25 -10.97 -3.81 9.21
CA VAL A 25 -12.21 -4.55 9.58
C VAL A 25 -11.94 -5.60 10.63
N ALA A 26 -10.75 -6.22 10.63
CA ALA A 26 -10.39 -7.18 11.64
C ALA A 26 -10.15 -6.50 12.99
N ASP A 27 -9.40 -5.41 13.05
CA ASP A 27 -8.86 -4.88 14.30
C ASP A 27 -9.64 -3.71 14.88
N LEU A 28 -10.47 -3.03 14.08
CA LEU A 28 -11.27 -1.90 14.51
C LEU A 28 -12.77 -2.23 14.42
N PRO A 29 -13.54 -2.04 15.51
CA PRO A 29 -14.97 -2.35 15.51
C PRO A 29 -15.76 -1.40 14.60
N GLY A 30 -16.74 -1.95 13.88
CA GLY A 30 -17.70 -1.15 13.09
C GLY A 30 -17.13 -0.54 11.80
N GLN A 31 -15.97 -0.99 11.32
CA GLN A 31 -15.37 -0.46 10.10
C GLN A 31 -16.17 -0.79 8.84
N SER A 32 -16.20 0.18 7.93
CA SER A 32 -16.74 0.04 6.57
C SER A 32 -15.83 0.76 5.58
N ILE A 33 -16.15 0.66 4.29
CA ILE A 33 -15.42 1.40 3.24
C ILE A 33 -15.52 2.93 3.42
N LEU A 34 -16.53 3.42 4.14
CA LEU A 34 -16.76 4.85 4.40
C LEU A 34 -16.08 5.34 5.68
N SER A 35 -15.60 4.45 6.54
CA SER A 35 -14.84 4.81 7.75
C SER A 35 -13.56 5.54 7.36
N ALA A 36 -13.15 6.56 8.13
CA ALA A 36 -12.01 7.40 7.77
C ALA A 36 -10.72 6.60 7.56
N GLU A 37 -10.51 5.56 8.37
CA GLU A 37 -9.35 4.67 8.36
C GLU A 37 -9.25 3.82 7.09
N SER A 38 -10.35 3.66 6.35
CA SER A 38 -10.43 2.85 5.13
C SER A 38 -10.73 3.68 3.88
N GLY A 39 -11.63 4.65 4.00
CA GLY A 39 -12.10 5.54 2.95
C GLY A 39 -11.09 6.59 2.53
N LEU A 40 -10.36 7.21 3.48
CA LEU A 40 -9.29 8.15 3.11
C LEU A 40 -8.15 7.43 2.34
N PRO A 41 -7.67 6.26 2.80
CA PRO A 41 -6.77 5.42 2.00
C PRO A 41 -7.32 5.02 0.64
N LEU A 42 -8.62 4.74 0.53
CA LEU A 42 -9.26 4.40 -0.75
C LEU A 42 -9.19 5.58 -1.72
N LEU A 43 -9.52 6.78 -1.26
CA LEU A 43 -9.45 8.00 -2.08
C LEU A 43 -8.03 8.28 -2.54
N LEU A 44 -7.03 8.11 -1.66
CA LEU A 44 -5.62 8.24 -2.02
C LEU A 44 -5.20 7.19 -3.05
N ALA A 45 -5.57 5.92 -2.84
CA ALA A 45 -5.30 4.84 -3.80
C ALA A 45 -5.92 5.15 -5.17
N ALA A 46 -7.18 5.58 -5.22
CA ALA A 46 -7.88 5.97 -6.43
C ALA A 46 -7.20 7.18 -7.12
N ALA A 47 -6.77 8.19 -6.36
CA ALA A 47 -6.07 9.35 -6.90
C ALA A 47 -4.70 8.96 -7.50
N LEU A 48 -3.92 8.12 -6.82
CA LEU A 48 -2.65 7.60 -7.34
C LEU A 48 -2.87 6.78 -8.62
N ILE A 49 -3.90 5.93 -8.65
CA ILE A 49 -4.31 5.17 -9.85
C ILE A 49 -4.68 6.13 -10.98
N ALA A 50 -5.48 7.16 -10.73
CA ALA A 50 -5.85 8.14 -11.75
C ALA A 50 -4.62 8.87 -12.30
N LEU A 51 -3.72 9.32 -11.43
CA LEU A 51 -2.47 10.00 -11.81
C LEU A 51 -1.53 9.12 -12.64
N TRP A 52 -1.57 7.79 -12.48
CA TRP A 52 -0.80 6.85 -13.30
C TRP A 52 -1.11 6.99 -14.81
N PHE A 53 -2.34 7.36 -15.13
CA PHE A 53 -2.82 7.49 -16.50
C PHE A 53 -2.59 8.89 -17.10
N THR A 54 -1.88 9.78 -16.39
CA THR A 54 -1.58 11.14 -16.85
C THR A 54 -0.06 11.32 -17.08
N PRO A 55 0.40 12.50 -17.55
CA PRO A 55 1.83 12.83 -17.56
C PRO A 55 2.51 12.76 -16.18
N LEU A 56 1.73 12.81 -15.10
CA LEU A 56 2.20 12.73 -13.71
C LEU A 56 2.50 11.29 -13.23
N ARG A 57 2.51 10.30 -14.12
CA ARG A 57 2.80 8.89 -13.79
C ARG A 57 4.06 8.65 -12.94
N ALA A 58 5.09 9.49 -13.09
CA ALA A 58 6.31 9.36 -12.30
C ALA A 58 6.06 9.75 -10.84
N ALA A 59 5.29 10.81 -10.60
CA ALA A 59 4.86 11.21 -9.27
C ALA A 59 3.91 10.14 -8.67
N ALA A 60 2.99 9.61 -9.47
CA ALA A 60 2.12 8.51 -9.06
C ALA A 60 2.92 7.27 -8.61
N ALA A 61 3.94 6.87 -9.37
CA ALA A 61 4.81 5.73 -9.01
C ALA A 61 5.53 5.94 -7.68
N TRP A 62 6.05 7.16 -7.43
CA TRP A 62 6.67 7.51 -6.16
C TRP A 62 5.66 7.53 -5.01
N GLY A 63 4.47 8.10 -5.23
CA GLY A 63 3.39 8.08 -4.24
C GLY A 63 2.98 6.65 -3.86
N MET A 64 2.83 5.78 -4.86
CA MET A 64 2.56 4.34 -4.65
C MET A 64 3.69 3.64 -3.88
N LEU A 65 4.96 3.99 -4.16
CA LEU A 65 6.10 3.44 -3.42
C LEU A 65 6.08 3.88 -1.96
N VAL A 66 5.94 5.18 -1.70
CA VAL A 66 5.86 5.75 -0.35
C VAL A 66 4.69 5.12 0.41
N TRP A 67 3.52 5.03 -0.24
CA TRP A 67 2.35 4.36 0.31
C TRP A 67 2.65 2.92 0.74
N ALA A 68 3.23 2.11 -0.16
CA ALA A 68 3.56 0.73 0.14
C ALA A 68 4.60 0.61 1.28
N VAL A 69 5.59 1.51 1.35
CA VAL A 69 6.58 1.55 2.43
C VAL A 69 5.92 1.87 3.77
N LEU A 70 5.08 2.90 3.83
CA LEU A 70 4.38 3.29 5.05
C LEU A 70 3.48 2.16 5.57
N ASN A 71 2.73 1.52 4.67
CA ASN A 71 1.85 0.41 5.04
C ASN A 71 2.64 -0.84 5.45
N THR A 72 3.76 -1.13 4.79
CA THR A 72 4.67 -2.21 5.19
C THR A 72 5.24 -1.97 6.59
N ALA A 73 5.68 -0.73 6.86
CA ALA A 73 6.17 -0.35 8.17
C ALA A 73 5.07 -0.49 9.23
N GLY A 74 3.87 0.02 8.95
CA GLY A 74 2.69 -0.16 9.81
C GLY A 74 2.44 -1.63 10.12
N ALA A 75 2.34 -2.48 9.09
CA ALA A 75 2.08 -3.91 9.25
C ALA A 75 3.12 -4.65 10.12
N VAL A 76 4.38 -4.19 10.13
CA VAL A 76 5.48 -4.79 10.90
C VAL A 76 5.56 -4.22 12.32
N PHE A 77 5.52 -2.89 12.47
CA PHE A 77 5.80 -2.26 13.75
C PHE A 77 4.66 -2.38 14.75
N THR A 78 3.40 -2.47 14.29
CA THR A 78 2.24 -2.55 15.19
C THR A 78 2.03 -3.93 15.82
N VAL A 79 2.75 -4.96 15.33
CA VAL A 79 2.73 -6.31 15.92
C VAL A 79 3.94 -6.62 16.78
N LEU A 80 4.90 -5.69 16.89
CA LEU A 80 6.05 -5.88 17.75
C LEU A 80 5.59 -5.79 19.21
N PRO A 81 5.94 -6.77 20.06
CA PRO A 81 5.62 -6.75 21.48
C PRO A 81 6.53 -5.76 22.21
N LEU A 82 6.42 -4.46 21.90
CA LEU A 82 7.20 -3.40 22.50
C LEU A 82 6.65 -3.11 23.91
N PRO A 83 7.44 -3.32 24.98
CA PRO A 83 6.95 -3.25 26.37
C PRO A 83 6.46 -1.86 26.81
N VAL A 84 6.62 -0.84 25.96
CA VAL A 84 6.23 0.55 26.22
C VAL A 84 4.83 0.89 25.72
N LEU A 85 4.17 -0.02 24.99
CA LEU A 85 2.88 0.23 24.36
C LEU A 85 1.76 -0.54 25.08
N PRO A 86 0.58 0.08 25.32
CA PRO A 86 -0.60 -0.67 25.67
C PRO A 86 -1.00 -1.54 24.46
N PHE A 87 -0.99 -2.85 24.62
CA PHE A 87 -1.37 -3.79 23.55
C PHE A 87 -2.88 -3.87 23.40
N ASP A 88 -3.47 -2.81 22.86
CA ASP A 88 -4.84 -2.77 22.38
C ASP A 88 -4.83 -2.54 20.85
N PRO A 89 -5.33 -3.50 20.03
CA PRO A 89 -6.00 -4.75 20.43
C PRO A 89 -5.05 -5.80 21.02
N ALA A 90 -5.66 -6.74 21.76
CA ALA A 90 -4.96 -7.90 22.32
C ALA A 90 -4.20 -8.66 21.21
N GLN A 91 -2.94 -8.99 21.51
CA GLN A 91 -2.04 -9.70 20.60
C GLN A 91 -2.43 -11.17 20.44
N THR A 92 -3.44 -11.41 19.60
CA THR A 92 -4.02 -12.73 19.33
C THR A 92 -3.53 -13.30 18.00
N LEU A 93 -3.66 -14.61 17.80
CA LEU A 93 -3.36 -15.25 16.51
C LEU A 93 -4.14 -14.59 15.35
N ARG A 94 -5.38 -14.17 15.61
CA ARG A 94 -6.20 -13.44 14.64
C ARG A 94 -5.55 -12.12 14.23
N HIS A 95 -5.18 -11.28 15.19
CA HIS A 95 -4.49 -10.00 14.94
C HIS A 95 -3.21 -10.21 14.10
N TYR A 96 -2.34 -11.15 14.52
CA TYR A 96 -1.12 -11.48 13.78
C TYR A 96 -1.39 -11.97 12.35
N SER A 97 -2.43 -12.77 12.14
CA SER A 97 -2.77 -13.30 10.82
C SER A 97 -3.23 -12.20 9.86
N PHE A 98 -4.04 -11.24 10.33
CA PHE A 98 -4.47 -10.11 9.52
C PHE A 98 -3.34 -9.12 9.25
N HIS A 99 -2.43 -8.91 10.20
CA HIS A 99 -1.20 -8.15 9.96
C HIS A 99 -0.28 -8.82 8.94
N PHE A 100 -0.12 -10.13 9.01
CA PHE A 100 0.66 -10.88 8.03
C PHE A 100 0.04 -10.79 6.62
N LEU A 101 -1.29 -10.95 6.50
CA LEU A 101 -1.99 -10.76 5.23
C LEU A 101 -1.83 -9.33 4.71
N TYR A 102 -2.01 -8.34 5.58
CA TYR A 102 -1.82 -6.94 5.26
C TYR A 102 -0.40 -6.67 4.75
N LEU A 103 0.64 -7.18 5.42
CA LEU A 103 2.03 -7.11 4.96
C LEU A 103 2.22 -7.73 3.57
N LEU A 104 1.74 -8.97 3.37
CA LEU A 104 1.90 -9.69 2.10
C LEU A 104 1.29 -8.93 0.91
N THR A 105 0.12 -8.32 1.10
CA THR A 105 -0.55 -7.55 0.05
C THR A 105 0.16 -6.24 -0.30
N GLN A 106 1.08 -5.73 0.54
CA GLN A 106 1.89 -4.54 0.21
C GLN A 106 3.07 -4.87 -0.71
N LEU A 107 3.63 -6.08 -0.61
CA LEU A 107 4.88 -6.44 -1.28
C LEU A 107 4.82 -6.31 -2.82
N PRO A 108 3.74 -6.72 -3.52
CA PRO A 108 3.66 -6.55 -4.96
C PRO A 108 3.76 -5.08 -5.39
N LEU A 109 3.07 -4.17 -4.69
CA LEU A 109 3.12 -2.73 -4.99
C LEU A 109 4.50 -2.16 -4.70
N LEU A 110 5.08 -2.50 -3.54
CA LEU A 110 6.41 -2.08 -3.12
C LEU A 110 7.47 -2.44 -4.17
N ILE A 111 7.51 -3.72 -4.55
CA ILE A 111 8.50 -4.25 -5.49
C ILE A 111 8.28 -3.67 -6.90
N ALA A 112 7.03 -3.63 -7.37
CA ALA A 112 6.72 -3.17 -8.72
C ALA A 112 7.02 -1.67 -8.91
N SER A 113 6.65 -0.84 -7.94
CA SER A 113 6.93 0.61 -7.97
C SER A 113 8.42 0.92 -7.90
N ALA A 114 9.18 0.26 -7.00
CA ALA A 114 10.63 0.40 -6.92
C ALA A 114 11.33 -0.01 -8.24
N ARG A 115 10.93 -1.15 -8.82
CA ARG A 115 11.45 -1.62 -10.11
C ARG A 115 11.13 -0.66 -11.25
N TRP A 116 9.90 -0.13 -11.28
CA TRP A 116 9.50 0.83 -12.30
C TRP A 116 10.33 2.12 -12.22
N ILE A 117 10.51 2.68 -11.02
CA ILE A 117 11.30 3.89 -10.78
C ILE A 117 12.76 3.68 -11.21
N LYS A 118 13.38 2.56 -10.82
CA LYS A 118 14.76 2.23 -11.23
C LYS A 118 14.90 2.19 -12.76
N ARG A 119 13.96 1.53 -13.45
CA ARG A 119 13.94 1.46 -14.93
C ARG A 119 13.70 2.82 -15.58
N ALA A 120 12.81 3.63 -15.01
CA ALA A 120 12.51 4.97 -15.51
C ALA A 120 13.72 5.92 -15.41
N LYS A 121 14.48 5.85 -14.30
CA LYS A 121 15.74 6.59 -14.13
C LYS A 121 16.80 6.15 -15.15
N ALA A 122 17.01 4.84 -15.31
CA ALA A 122 17.99 4.31 -16.27
C ALA A 122 17.73 4.80 -17.70
N ARG A 123 16.46 4.82 -18.14
CA ARG A 123 16.09 5.33 -19.47
C ARG A 123 16.29 6.83 -19.67
N ARG A 124 16.27 7.62 -18.59
CA ARG A 124 16.53 9.07 -18.65
C ARG A 124 18.01 9.39 -18.75
N GLY A 125 18.89 8.60 -18.12
CA GLY A 125 20.35 8.82 -18.18
C GLY A 125 21.04 8.34 -19.47
N HIS A 126 20.31 7.63 -20.35
CA HIS A 126 20.79 7.23 -21.68
C HIS A 126 20.30 8.18 -22.80
N ARG A 127 19.63 9.28 -22.43
CA ARG A 127 19.20 10.34 -23.35
C ARG A 127 19.99 11.59 -23.06
#